data_AF-A0A2D8MUR1-F1
#
_entry.id   AF-A0A2D8MUR1-F1
#
_cell.length_a   1.000
_cell.length_b   1.000
_cell.length_c   1.000
_cell.angle_alpha   90.00
_cell.angle_beta   90.00
_cell.angle_gamma   90.00
#
_symmetry.space_group_name_H-M   'P 1'
#
loop_
_entity.id
_entity.type
_entity.pdbx_description
1 polymer ?
#
loop_
_entity_poly.entity_id
_entity_poly.type
_entity_poly.pdbx_seq_one_letter_code
_entity_poly.pdbx_strand_id
1 'polypeptide(L)'
;MWFFMITSYILIFLSAIGLILIGINHYVNIWPSQHVSFDLFVSLIFIATQTLIIFFFVGAGVNIKEYTLSKDNKFYKGILAIKRKLYPPTLAVTILFMITVIVDGAFFLGKVNEWWFHISYVLTLYYFVKSSIEQHKAFIGTTNIVLAMTENERGN
;
A
#
# COMPACT_ATOMS: atom_id res chain seq x y z
N MET A 1 8.40 2.40 15.70
CA MET A 1 7.25 2.90 14.92
C MET A 1 7.65 3.92 13.85
N TRP A 2 8.39 4.97 14.23
CA TRP A 2 8.79 6.04 13.31
C TRP A 2 9.64 5.59 12.11
N PHE A 3 10.64 4.72 12.36
CA PHE A 3 11.44 4.11 11.29
C PHE A 3 10.58 3.43 10.21
N PHE A 4 9.68 2.52 10.62
CA PHE A 4 8.80 1.82 9.69
C PHE A 4 7.90 2.78 8.89
N MET A 5 7.36 3.81 9.54
CA MET A 5 6.51 4.78 8.88
C MET A 5 7.27 5.58 7.80
N ILE A 6 8.50 6.03 8.09
CA ILE A 6 9.35 6.72 7.10
C ILE A 6 9.68 5.79 5.93
N THR A 7 10.11 4.56 6.23
CA THR A 7 10.41 3.56 5.21
C THR A 7 9.20 3.30 4.33
N SER A 8 8.00 3.18 4.91
CA SER A 8 6.75 3.05 4.15
C SER A 8 6.48 4.26 3.24
N TYR A 9 6.69 5.50 3.70
CA TYR A 9 6.50 6.67 2.84
C TYR A 9 7.49 6.71 1.67
N ILE A 10 8.76 6.40 1.92
CA ILE A 10 9.78 6.31 0.86
C ILE A 10 9.37 5.26 -0.17
N LEU A 11 8.93 4.09 0.28
CA LEU A 11 8.51 2.99 -0.58
C LEU A 11 7.20 3.28 -1.35
N ILE A 12 6.24 3.99 -0.74
CA ILE A 12 5.04 4.49 -1.43
C ILE A 12 5.45 5.45 -2.55
N PHE A 13 6.38 6.36 -2.27
CA PHE A 13 6.88 7.30 -3.27
C PHE A 13 7.61 6.58 -4.43
N LEU A 14 8.46 5.61 -4.12
CA LEU A 14 9.11 4.76 -5.14
C LEU A 14 8.09 3.95 -5.94
N SER A 15 7.03 3.43 -5.29
CA SER A 15 5.94 2.73 -5.96
C SER A 15 5.15 3.65 -6.89
N ALA A 16 4.97 4.92 -6.53
CA ALA A 16 4.33 5.93 -7.38
C ALA A 16 5.16 6.19 -8.65
N ILE A 17 6.47 6.38 -8.49
CA ILE A 17 7.40 6.52 -9.62
C ILE A 17 7.32 5.29 -10.51
N GLY A 18 7.40 4.09 -9.91
CA GLY A 18 7.30 2.83 -10.65
C GLY A 18 6.01 2.70 -11.46
N LEU A 19 4.86 3.03 -10.86
CA LEU A 19 3.57 3.00 -11.55
C LEU A 19 3.49 3.98 -12.74
N ILE A 20 4.09 5.17 -12.60
CA ILE A 20 4.19 6.13 -13.70
C ILE A 20 5.10 5.58 -14.80
N LEU A 21 6.24 4.98 -14.43
CA LEU A 21 7.18 4.41 -15.39
C LEU A 21 6.56 3.24 -16.17
N ILE A 22 5.76 2.37 -15.54
CA ILE A 22 4.99 1.33 -16.27
C ILE A 22 4.10 1.97 -17.34
N GLY A 23 3.35 3.01 -16.96
CA GLY A 23 2.49 3.73 -17.89
C GLY A 23 3.27 4.32 -19.07
N ILE A 24 4.41 4.97 -18.82
CA ILE A 24 5.27 5.51 -19.87
C ILE A 24 5.85 4.40 -20.74
N ASN A 25 6.32 3.31 -20.12
CA ASN A 25 6.95 2.18 -20.80
C ASN A 25 5.97 1.53 -21.79
N HIS A 26 4.68 1.44 -21.44
CA HIS A 26 3.63 0.93 -22.32
C HIS A 26 3.54 1.69 -23.66
N TYR A 27 3.66 3.02 -23.65
CA TYR A 27 3.53 3.84 -24.87
C TYR A 27 4.83 4.07 -25.62
N VAL A 28 5.95 4.25 -24.90
CA VAL A 28 7.22 4.71 -25.49
C VAL A 28 8.16 3.53 -25.77
N ASN A 29 7.84 2.33 -25.27
CA ASN A 29 8.58 1.10 -25.51
C ASN A 29 10.10 1.30 -25.32
N ILE A 30 10.47 1.90 -24.17
CA ILE A 30 11.83 2.39 -23.88
C ILE A 30 12.84 1.22 -23.89
N TRP A 31 12.39 0.01 -23.51
CA TRP A 31 13.16 -1.22 -23.60
C TRP A 31 12.32 -2.39 -24.16
N PRO A 32 12.22 -2.53 -25.50
CA PRO A 32 11.35 -3.53 -26.12
C PRO A 32 11.70 -4.98 -25.73
N SER A 33 12.98 -5.27 -25.50
CA SER A 33 13.45 -6.61 -25.11
C SER A 33 13.32 -6.90 -23.62
N GLN A 34 13.11 -5.89 -22.78
CA GLN A 34 13.06 -6.02 -21.32
C GLN A 34 11.77 -5.47 -20.71
N HIS A 35 10.77 -5.12 -21.53
CA HIS A 35 9.50 -4.52 -21.11
C HIS A 35 8.86 -5.29 -19.94
N VAL A 36 8.62 -6.58 -20.16
CA VAL A 36 8.00 -7.46 -19.15
C VAL A 36 8.88 -7.59 -17.89
N SER A 37 10.20 -7.66 -18.05
CA SER A 37 11.12 -7.76 -16.91
C SER A 37 11.11 -6.50 -16.04
N PHE A 38 10.98 -5.32 -16.66
CA PHE A 38 10.87 -4.06 -15.95
C PHE A 38 9.58 -3.98 -15.14
N ASP A 39 8.43 -4.31 -15.73
CA ASP A 39 7.14 -4.27 -15.03
C ASP A 39 7.10 -5.26 -13.86
N LEU A 40 7.70 -6.44 -14.04
CA LEU A 40 7.88 -7.42 -12.96
C LEU A 40 8.78 -6.89 -11.85
N PHE A 41 9.89 -6.22 -12.17
CA PHE A 41 10.76 -5.61 -11.16
C PHE A 41 10.03 -4.52 -10.36
N VAL A 42 9.29 -3.63 -11.03
CA VAL A 42 8.46 -2.62 -10.35
C VAL A 42 7.39 -3.28 -9.49
N SER A 43 6.78 -4.37 -9.95
CA SER A 43 5.79 -5.11 -9.15
C SER A 43 6.34 -5.70 -7.87
N LEU A 44 7.60 -6.16 -7.88
CA LEU A 44 8.25 -6.67 -6.68
C LEU A 44 8.38 -5.56 -5.62
N ILE A 45 8.82 -4.37 -6.02
CA ILE A 45 8.91 -3.20 -5.14
C ILE A 45 7.52 -2.83 -4.62
N PHE A 46 6.52 -2.82 -5.50
CA PHE A 46 5.16 -2.47 -5.13
C PHE A 46 4.57 -3.43 -4.08
N ILE A 47 4.64 -4.74 -4.31
CA ILE A 47 4.13 -5.75 -3.39
C ILE A 47 4.90 -5.71 -2.06
N ALA A 48 6.23 -5.54 -2.10
CA ALA A 48 7.04 -5.39 -0.90
C ALA A 48 6.59 -4.16 -0.08
N THR A 49 6.27 -3.05 -0.76
CA THR A 49 5.73 -1.84 -0.14
C THR A 49 4.39 -2.11 0.56
N GLN A 50 3.42 -2.69 -0.14
CA GLN A 50 2.11 -2.98 0.45
C GLN A 50 2.20 -3.98 1.61
N THR A 51 3.08 -4.97 1.49
CA THR A 51 3.36 -5.96 2.53
C THR A 51 3.94 -5.30 3.78
N LEU A 52 4.92 -4.41 3.63
CA LEU A 52 5.51 -3.66 4.74
C LEU A 52 4.45 -2.81 5.46
N ILE A 53 3.60 -2.13 4.71
CA ILE A 53 2.50 -1.31 5.26
C ILE A 53 1.55 -2.19 6.08
N ILE A 54 1.11 -3.33 5.54
CA ILE A 54 0.23 -4.25 6.28
C ILE A 54 0.92 -4.74 7.56
N PHE A 55 2.19 -5.15 7.49
CA PHE A 55 2.94 -5.61 8.66
C PHE A 55 3.05 -4.54 9.74
N PHE A 56 3.25 -3.27 9.37
CA PHE A 56 3.25 -2.17 10.33
C PHE A 56 1.95 -2.13 11.15
N PHE A 57 0.78 -2.19 10.49
CA PHE A 57 -0.51 -2.14 11.17
C PHE A 57 -0.87 -3.44 11.91
N VAL A 58 -0.41 -4.59 11.41
CA VAL A 58 -0.52 -5.85 12.14
C VAL A 58 0.26 -5.77 13.44
N GLY A 59 1.55 -5.42 13.38
CA GLY A 59 2.43 -5.31 14.56
C GLY A 59 1.95 -4.26 15.57
N ALA A 60 1.58 -3.07 15.11
CA ALA A 60 1.03 -2.03 15.98
C ALA A 60 -0.28 -2.49 16.64
N GLY A 61 -1.15 -3.20 15.92
CA GLY A 61 -2.40 -3.69 16.49
C GLY A 61 -2.24 -4.82 17.50
N VAL A 62 -1.20 -5.66 17.39
CA VAL A 62 -0.88 -6.66 18.42
C VAL A 62 -0.43 -5.94 19.70
N ASN A 63 0.49 -4.99 19.58
CA ASN A 63 0.99 -4.21 20.73
C ASN A 63 -0.15 -3.45 21.45
N ILE A 64 -1.01 -2.76 20.71
CA ILE A 64 -2.18 -2.07 21.27
C ILE A 64 -3.14 -3.06 21.97
N LYS A 65 -3.36 -4.23 21.38
CA LYS A 65 -4.21 -5.27 21.97
C LYS A 65 -3.64 -5.75 23.31
N GLU A 66 -2.34 -6.06 23.35
CA GLU A 66 -1.65 -6.53 24.56
C GLU A 66 -1.72 -5.51 25.70
N TYR A 67 -1.48 -4.23 25.41
CA TYR A 67 -1.65 -3.15 26.38
C TYR A 67 -3.08 -3.03 26.92
N THR A 68 -4.08 -3.31 26.07
CA THR A 68 -5.50 -3.14 26.41
C THR A 68 -6.05 -4.32 27.20
N LEU A 69 -5.37 -5.48 27.26
CA LEU A 69 -5.83 -6.64 28.03
C LEU A 69 -5.98 -6.35 29.54
N SER A 70 -5.27 -5.35 30.06
CA SER A 70 -5.31 -4.93 31.47
C SER A 70 -5.99 -3.57 31.69
N LYS A 71 -6.54 -2.94 30.64
CA LYS A 71 -7.03 -1.54 30.65
C LYS A 71 -8.31 -1.37 29.79
N ASP A 72 -8.81 -0.14 29.70
CA ASP A 72 -10.02 0.23 28.94
C ASP A 72 -9.90 -0.10 27.43
N ASN A 73 -10.93 -0.74 26.89
CA ASN A 73 -11.04 -1.27 25.51
C ASN A 73 -11.13 -0.18 24.41
N LYS A 74 -11.09 1.11 24.77
CA LYS A 74 -11.19 2.22 23.80
C LYS A 74 -10.08 2.20 22.73
N PHE A 75 -8.83 1.87 23.10
CA PHE A 75 -7.69 1.86 22.18
C PHE A 75 -7.77 0.71 21.19
N TYR A 76 -8.19 -0.47 21.66
CA TYR A 76 -8.39 -1.63 20.80
C TYR A 76 -9.54 -1.42 19.80
N LYS A 77 -10.66 -0.81 20.22
CA LYS A 77 -11.72 -0.41 19.28
C LYS A 77 -11.23 0.60 18.23
N GLY A 78 -10.39 1.57 18.65
CA GLY A 78 -9.78 2.55 17.76
C GLY A 78 -8.93 1.91 16.66
N ILE A 79 -8.02 0.99 17.02
CA ILE A 79 -7.17 0.33 16.03
C ILE A 79 -7.96 -0.59 15.08
N LEU A 80 -9.03 -1.24 15.57
CA LEU A 80 -9.92 -2.01 14.70
C LEU A 80 -10.63 -1.12 13.67
N ALA A 81 -11.09 0.06 14.08
CA ALA A 81 -11.73 1.02 13.17
C ALA A 81 -10.75 1.51 12.07
N ILE A 82 -9.49 1.77 12.45
CA ILE A 82 -8.43 2.13 11.49
C ILE A 82 -8.20 1.00 10.48
N LYS A 83 -8.01 -0.24 10.95
CA LYS A 83 -7.78 -1.39 10.06
C LYS A 83 -8.93 -1.62 9.07
N ARG A 84 -10.18 -1.44 9.52
CA ARG A 84 -11.37 -1.60 8.64
C ARG A 84 -11.43 -0.58 7.51
N LYS A 85 -10.90 0.64 7.71
CA LYS A 85 -10.82 1.65 6.65
C LYS A 85 -9.61 1.45 5.75
N LEU A 86 -8.50 1.02 6.32
CA LEU A 86 -7.23 0.88 5.63
C LEU A 86 -7.14 -0.36 4.71
N TYR A 87 -7.56 -1.53 5.20
CA TYR A 87 -7.29 -2.79 4.50
C TYR A 87 -8.02 -2.92 3.16
N PRO A 88 -9.31 -2.56 3.02
CA PRO A 88 -10.00 -2.69 1.74
C PRO A 88 -9.33 -1.93 0.58
N PRO A 89 -9.00 -0.62 0.69
CA PRO A 89 -8.33 0.08 -0.40
C PRO A 89 -6.90 -0.42 -0.66
N THR A 90 -6.15 -0.82 0.37
CA THR A 90 -4.80 -1.40 0.23
C THR A 90 -4.82 -2.74 -0.51
N LEU A 91 -5.78 -3.61 -0.22
CA LEU A 91 -5.96 -4.86 -0.94
C LEU A 91 -6.41 -4.61 -2.39
N ALA A 92 -7.35 -3.69 -2.59
CA ALA A 92 -7.86 -3.34 -3.91
C ALA A 92 -6.75 -2.82 -4.83
N VAL A 93 -5.91 -1.88 -4.37
CA VAL A 93 -4.78 -1.38 -5.19
C VAL A 93 -3.77 -2.48 -5.47
N THR A 94 -3.51 -3.38 -4.52
CA THR A 94 -2.57 -4.50 -4.73
C THR A 94 -3.06 -5.42 -5.84
N ILE A 95 -4.34 -5.80 -5.81
CA ILE A 95 -4.93 -6.68 -6.83
C ILE A 95 -4.97 -5.96 -8.19
N LEU A 96 -5.43 -4.70 -8.22
CA LEU A 96 -5.50 -3.92 -9.46
C LEU A 96 -4.12 -3.73 -10.10
N PHE A 97 -3.11 -3.42 -9.29
CA PHE A 97 -1.74 -3.29 -9.75
C PHE A 97 -1.24 -4.59 -10.39
N MET A 98 -1.50 -5.74 -9.76
CA MET A 98 -1.14 -7.05 -10.32
C MET A 98 -1.87 -7.32 -11.64
N ILE A 99 -3.15 -6.99 -11.72
CA ILE A 99 -3.93 -7.10 -12.97
C ILE A 99 -3.29 -6.22 -14.05
N THR A 100 -2.95 -4.98 -13.75
CA THR A 100 -2.31 -4.05 -14.70
C THR A 100 -1.01 -4.64 -15.26
N VAL A 101 -0.11 -5.14 -14.42
CA VAL A 101 1.17 -5.73 -14.86
C VAL A 101 0.96 -6.98 -15.71
N ILE A 102 0.04 -7.86 -15.30
CA ILE A 102 -0.26 -9.09 -16.06
C ILE A 102 -0.88 -8.76 -17.42
N VAL A 103 -1.83 -7.83 -17.45
CA VAL A 103 -2.51 -7.40 -18.68
C VAL A 103 -1.52 -6.70 -19.62
N ASP A 104 -0.61 -5.87 -19.10
CA ASP A 104 0.43 -5.23 -19.89
C ASP A 104 1.34 -6.27 -20.55
N GLY A 105 1.88 -7.21 -19.76
CA GLY A 105 2.70 -8.29 -20.30
C GLY A 105 1.95 -9.14 -21.34
N ALA A 106 0.66 -9.42 -21.13
CA ALA A 106 -0.15 -10.16 -22.08
C ALA A 106 -0.45 -9.39 -23.39
N PHE A 107 -0.59 -8.06 -23.31
CA PHE A 107 -0.71 -7.18 -24.48
C PHE A 107 0.57 -7.23 -25.32
N PHE A 108 1.75 -7.11 -24.70
CA PHE A 108 3.04 -7.19 -25.41
C PHE A 108 3.28 -8.55 -26.07
N LEU A 109 2.70 -9.62 -25.54
CA LEU A 109 2.71 -10.95 -26.16
C LEU A 109 1.64 -11.13 -27.26
N GLY A 110 0.88 -10.08 -27.59
CA GLY A 110 -0.18 -10.09 -28.60
C GLY A 110 -1.40 -10.94 -28.20
N LYS A 111 -1.62 -11.18 -26.90
CA LYS A 111 -2.69 -12.05 -26.40
C LYS A 111 -3.95 -11.31 -25.95
N VAL A 112 -3.84 -10.01 -25.67
CA VAL A 112 -4.92 -9.20 -25.10
C VAL A 112 -5.01 -7.85 -25.81
N ASN A 113 -6.21 -7.28 -25.87
CA ASN A 113 -6.45 -5.94 -26.41
C ASN A 113 -5.90 -4.85 -25.47
N GLU A 114 -5.25 -3.84 -26.05
CA GLU A 114 -4.71 -2.66 -25.38
C GLU A 114 -5.70 -1.96 -24.43
N TRP A 115 -7.00 -1.94 -24.76
CA TRP A 115 -8.03 -1.30 -23.92
C TRP A 115 -8.09 -1.87 -22.49
N TRP A 116 -7.76 -3.14 -22.30
CA TRP A 116 -7.71 -3.74 -20.96
C TRP A 116 -6.59 -3.15 -20.11
N PHE A 117 -5.46 -2.78 -20.73
CA PHE A 117 -4.40 -2.07 -20.04
C PHE A 117 -4.90 -0.70 -19.58
N HIS A 118 -5.49 0.09 -20.48
CA HIS A 118 -5.99 1.44 -20.15
C HIS A 118 -6.99 1.44 -18.99
N ILE A 119 -7.97 0.52 -19.01
CA ILE A 119 -8.97 0.40 -17.95
C ILE A 119 -8.29 0.04 -16.62
N SER A 120 -7.47 -1.01 -16.61
CA SER A 120 -6.81 -1.47 -15.38
C SER A 120 -5.84 -0.42 -14.84
N TYR A 121 -5.07 0.25 -15.71
CA TYR A 121 -4.09 1.27 -15.35
C TYR A 121 -4.75 2.49 -14.71
N VAL A 122 -5.83 3.01 -15.29
CA VAL A 122 -6.57 4.16 -14.73
C VAL A 122 -7.19 3.81 -13.38
N LEU A 123 -7.77 2.60 -13.25
CA LEU A 123 -8.29 2.13 -11.98
C LEU A 123 -7.18 1.99 -10.93
N THR A 124 -6.02 1.45 -11.31
CA THR A 124 -4.85 1.33 -10.44
C THR A 124 -4.37 2.69 -9.96
N LEU A 125 -4.28 3.70 -10.83
CA LEU A 125 -3.92 5.07 -10.45
C LEU A 125 -4.90 5.66 -9.43
N TYR A 126 -6.21 5.53 -9.68
CA TYR A 126 -7.23 6.02 -8.76
C TYR A 126 -7.15 5.33 -7.39
N TYR A 127 -7.06 4.01 -7.37
CA TYR A 127 -6.96 3.25 -6.13
C TYR A 127 -5.62 3.44 -5.41
N PHE A 128 -4.54 3.73 -6.14
CA PHE A 128 -3.25 4.06 -5.56
C PHE A 128 -3.33 5.35 -4.76
N VAL A 129 -3.84 6.44 -5.35
CA VAL A 129 -4.04 7.71 -4.64
C VAL A 129 -4.97 7.52 -3.43
N LYS A 130 -6.11 6.84 -3.63
CA LYS A 130 -7.06 6.56 -2.55
C LYS A 130 -6.42 5.76 -1.42
N SER A 131 -5.66 4.71 -1.74
CA SER A 131 -4.98 3.87 -0.76
C SER A 131 -3.90 4.66 -0.01
N SER A 132 -3.07 5.45 -0.70
CA SER A 132 -2.03 6.27 -0.06
C SER A 132 -2.61 7.29 0.93
N ILE A 133 -3.77 7.89 0.62
CA ILE A 133 -4.47 8.81 1.54
C ILE A 133 -4.95 8.07 2.80
N GLU A 134 -5.59 6.91 2.64
CA GLU A 134 -6.08 6.12 3.78
C GLU A 134 -4.92 5.54 4.61
N GLN A 135 -3.81 5.16 3.97
CA GLN A 135 -2.57 4.75 4.63
C GLN A 135 -1.99 5.89 5.47
N HIS A 136 -1.89 7.11 4.93
CA HIS A 136 -1.44 8.28 5.66
C HIS A 136 -2.30 8.57 6.89
N LYS A 137 -3.64 8.61 6.73
CA LYS A 137 -4.57 8.79 7.85
C LYS A 137 -4.42 7.69 8.91
N ALA A 138 -4.24 6.44 8.48
CA ALA A 138 -4.05 5.31 9.38
C ALA A 138 -2.72 5.40 10.16
N PHE A 139 -1.63 5.85 9.52
CA PHE A 139 -0.33 6.08 10.17
C PHE A 139 -0.45 7.12 11.29
N ILE A 140 -1.10 8.25 11.02
CA ILE A 140 -1.35 9.30 12.01
C ILE A 140 -2.24 8.75 13.13
N GLY A 141 -3.38 8.12 12.79
CA GLY A 141 -4.32 7.59 13.78
C GLY A 141 -3.69 6.55 14.71
N THR A 142 -2.84 5.67 14.17
CA THR A 142 -2.13 4.66 14.97
C THR A 142 -1.08 5.30 15.87
N THR A 143 -0.37 6.32 15.38
CA THR A 143 0.60 7.08 16.18
C THR A 143 -0.06 7.81 17.34
N ASN A 144 -1.21 8.45 17.11
CA ASN A 144 -1.96 9.12 18.15
C ASN A 144 -2.47 8.15 19.24
N ILE A 145 -2.91 6.95 18.86
CA ILE A 145 -3.29 5.91 19.83
C ILE A 145 -2.09 5.53 20.70
N VAL A 146 -0.92 5.29 20.10
CA VAL A 146 0.28 4.89 20.83
C VAL A 146 0.78 6.00 21.74
N LEU A 147 0.76 7.26 21.30
CA LEU A 147 1.11 8.41 22.16
C LEU A 147 0.17 8.52 23.37
N ALA A 148 -1.14 8.41 23.15
CA ALA A 148 -2.13 8.43 24.23
C ALA A 148 -1.96 7.25 25.22
N MET A 149 -1.47 6.10 24.76
CA MET A 149 -1.12 4.98 25.64
C MET A 149 0.08 5.32 26.53
N THR A 150 1.12 5.94 25.98
CA THR A 150 2.31 6.36 26.73
C THR A 150 2.01 7.48 27.73
N GLU A 151 1.15 8.44 27.38
CA GLU A 151 0.71 9.49 28.29
C GLU A 151 -0.08 8.92 29.49
N ASN A 152 -1.01 8.00 29.24
CA ASN A 152 -1.75 7.32 30.33
C ASN A 152 -0.85 6.52 31.27
N GLU A 153 0.31 6.04 30.81
CA GLU A 153 1.28 5.36 31.67
C GLU A 153 2.14 6.31 32.50
N ARG A 154 2.30 7.57 32.07
CA ARG A 154 3.05 8.59 32.82
C ARG A 154 2.21 9.32 33.86
N GLY A 155 0.89 9.34 33.67
CA GLY A 155 -0.07 9.99 34.58
C GLY A 155 -0.61 9.08 35.68
N ASN A 156 -0.32 7.77 35.62
CA ASN A 156 -0.55 6.79 36.69
C ASN A 156 0.77 6.51 37.41
#